data_AF-A0A1F7MYS1-F1
#
_entry.id   AF-A0A1F7MYS1-F1
#
_cell.length_a   1.000
_cell.length_b   1.000
_cell.length_c   1.000
_cell.angle_alpha   90.00
_cell.angle_beta   90.00
_cell.angle_gamma   90.00
#
_symmetry.space_group_name_H-M   'P 1'
#
loop_
_entity.id
_entity.type
_entity.pdbx_description
1 polymer ?
#
loop_
_entity_poly.entity_id
_entity_poly.type
_entity_poly.pdbx_seq_one_letter_code
_entity_poly.pdbx_strand_id
1 'polypeptide(L)'
;MPVAGLDPWAEAFAESARLQTRAPVPPEPAPYVVATNRRVGYFLERFTGSRREVVAQWFGRSGRYLGMIREVLRRHGLPEDLAYTAMIESGFDPLAVSRAGATGLWQFMASTARRYGLRVDRWADERFDPERATVAAAAYLRDLHLQFGSWLLAQAAYNAGEMAVARAVQRTGSTDFWAIASTAQLSQETKDFVPAIQAATLLGRDPVRYGFEVGGSADPNTVRVTVPPATSLRQLARATGIPSDTLQALNPVLVRGVTPPGASWQLSIPRDRRDRVLAALAPRPPTRLAQRRASAPERVGATSRASTAAAVHVVRSNDTVTAIARRYGVSIADLVRWNGLDVPDRIHPGDRLRVADLR
;
A
#
# COMPACT_ATOMS: atom_id res chain seq x y z
N MET A 1 -23.78 -15.62 -37.95
CA MET A 1 -22.41 -16.01 -37.55
C MET A 1 -21.98 -15.07 -36.43
N PRO A 2 -21.96 -15.51 -35.16
CA PRO A 2 -21.53 -14.66 -34.05
C PRO A 2 -20.01 -14.57 -34.06
N VAL A 3 -19.48 -13.36 -34.06
CA VAL A 3 -18.04 -13.08 -33.99
C VAL A 3 -17.53 -13.55 -32.64
N ALA A 4 -16.46 -14.35 -32.65
CA ALA A 4 -15.83 -14.90 -31.45
C ALA A 4 -15.40 -13.79 -30.48
N GLY A 5 -15.66 -14.04 -29.20
CA GLY A 5 -15.47 -13.10 -28.11
C GLY A 5 -14.00 -12.72 -27.90
N LEU A 6 -13.70 -11.45 -28.17
CA LEU A 6 -12.68 -10.73 -27.43
C LEU A 6 -13.20 -10.59 -26.01
N ASP A 7 -12.45 -11.10 -25.04
CA ASP A 7 -12.70 -10.85 -23.63
C ASP A 7 -12.54 -9.34 -23.39
N PRO A 8 -13.62 -8.57 -23.16
CA PRO A 8 -13.53 -7.11 -22.96
C PRO A 8 -12.63 -6.76 -21.76
N TRP A 9 -12.41 -7.74 -20.88
CA TRP A 9 -11.52 -7.63 -19.73
C TRP A 9 -10.04 -7.70 -20.13
N ALA A 10 -9.67 -8.45 -21.16
CA ALA A 10 -8.27 -8.66 -21.53
C ALA A 10 -7.59 -7.38 -22.05
N GLU A 11 -8.32 -6.53 -22.80
CA GLU A 11 -7.77 -5.30 -23.36
C GLU A 11 -7.57 -4.20 -22.31
N ALA A 12 -8.57 -3.98 -21.45
CA ALA A 12 -8.44 -3.04 -20.32
C ALA A 12 -7.29 -3.45 -19.38
N PHE A 13 -7.16 -4.74 -19.08
CA PHE A 13 -6.06 -5.25 -18.26
C PHE A 13 -4.67 -5.16 -18.95
N ALA A 14 -4.60 -5.36 -20.27
CA ALA A 14 -3.35 -5.28 -21.01
C ALA A 14 -2.81 -3.83 -21.12
N GLU A 15 -3.69 -2.84 -21.17
CA GLU A 15 -3.32 -1.43 -21.26
C GLU A 15 -2.76 -0.88 -19.94
N SER A 16 -3.36 -1.28 -18.81
CA SER A 16 -2.87 -0.88 -17.48
C SER A 16 -1.49 -1.43 -17.13
N ALA A 17 -1.13 -2.61 -17.61
CA ALA A 17 0.23 -3.16 -17.46
C ALA A 17 1.29 -2.39 -18.28
N ARG A 18 0.90 -1.79 -19.42
CA ARG A 18 1.81 -1.08 -20.35
C ARG A 18 2.14 0.35 -19.90
N LEU A 19 1.31 0.96 -19.06
CA LEU A 19 1.43 2.37 -18.67
C LEU A 19 2.27 2.61 -17.41
N GLN A 20 2.89 1.57 -16.83
CA GLN A 20 3.95 1.74 -15.82
C GLN A 20 5.25 2.31 -16.42
N THR A 21 5.35 2.40 -17.75
CA THR A 21 6.45 3.07 -18.46
C THR A 21 5.95 4.34 -19.14
N ARG A 22 6.36 5.48 -18.57
CA ARG A 22 6.29 6.88 -19.06
C ARG A 22 5.64 7.05 -20.45
N ALA A 23 4.31 7.17 -20.48
CA ALA A 23 3.56 7.60 -21.65
C ALA A 23 3.58 9.15 -21.77
N PRO A 24 3.49 9.71 -22.99
CA PRO A 24 3.28 11.14 -23.19
C PRO A 24 1.99 11.60 -22.50
N VAL A 25 1.99 12.83 -21.97
CA VAL A 25 0.79 13.44 -21.35
C VAL A 25 -0.30 13.49 -22.42
N PRO A 26 -1.44 12.79 -22.26
CA PRO A 26 -2.53 12.84 -23.23
C PRO A 26 -3.13 14.25 -23.29
N PRO A 27 -3.91 14.58 -24.36
CA PRO A 27 -4.67 15.83 -24.41
C PRO A 27 -5.51 16.02 -23.14
N GLU A 28 -5.82 17.27 -22.77
CA GLU A 28 -6.57 17.59 -21.55
C GLU A 28 -7.77 16.63 -21.37
N PRO A 29 -7.88 15.94 -20.22
CA PRO A 29 -8.98 15.01 -20.00
C PRO A 29 -10.31 15.75 -20.12
N ALA A 30 -11.29 15.11 -20.75
CA ALA A 30 -12.64 15.65 -20.84
C ALA A 30 -13.12 16.10 -19.43
N PRO A 31 -13.75 17.28 -19.33
CA PRO A 31 -14.06 17.87 -18.03
C PRO A 31 -14.97 16.94 -17.23
N TYR A 32 -14.65 16.77 -15.94
CA TYR A 32 -15.49 16.03 -15.01
C TYR A 32 -16.78 16.83 -14.78
N VAL A 33 -17.87 16.38 -15.41
CA VAL A 33 -19.18 17.02 -15.29
C VAL A 33 -19.78 16.67 -13.94
N VAL A 34 -19.93 17.67 -13.08
CA VAL A 34 -20.52 17.50 -11.75
C VAL A 34 -22.04 17.56 -11.86
N ALA A 35 -22.72 16.51 -11.41
CA ALA A 35 -24.17 16.46 -11.43
C ALA A 35 -24.77 17.36 -10.33
N THR A 36 -25.84 18.10 -10.68
CA THR A 36 -26.61 18.89 -9.72
C THR A 36 -28.05 18.40 -9.69
N ASN A 37 -28.37 17.52 -8.74
CA ASN A 37 -29.72 16.98 -8.55
C ASN A 37 -30.05 16.86 -7.05
N ARG A 38 -31.29 16.47 -6.72
CA ARG A 38 -31.77 16.40 -5.33
C ARG A 38 -30.91 15.50 -4.43
N ARG A 39 -30.35 14.40 -4.95
CA ARG A 39 -29.48 13.51 -4.16
C ARG A 39 -28.14 14.19 -3.83
N VAL A 40 -27.57 14.92 -4.79
CA VAL A 40 -26.35 15.71 -4.55
C VAL A 40 -26.63 16.85 -3.57
N GLY A 41 -27.76 17.55 -3.73
CA GLY A 41 -28.21 18.59 -2.80
C GLY A 41 -28.34 18.10 -1.35
N TYR A 42 -28.91 16.90 -1.16
CA TYR A 42 -28.99 16.26 0.16
C TYR A 42 -27.61 16.11 0.83
N PHE A 43 -26.60 15.63 0.10
CA PHE A 43 -25.25 15.51 0.66
C PHE A 43 -24.58 16.86 0.87
N LEU A 44 -24.82 17.83 -0.02
CA LEU A 44 -24.29 19.18 0.12
C LEU A 44 -24.81 19.84 1.41
N GLU A 45 -26.12 19.81 1.65
CA GLU A 45 -26.75 20.30 2.89
C GLU A 45 -26.21 19.57 4.12
N ARG A 46 -26.02 18.24 4.02
CA ARG A 46 -25.47 17.45 5.12
C ARG A 46 -24.03 17.86 5.43
N PHE A 47 -23.21 18.05 4.41
CA PHE A 47 -21.81 18.40 4.53
C PHE A 47 -21.59 19.82 5.04
N THR A 48 -22.46 20.77 4.68
CA THR A 48 -22.39 22.15 5.18
C THR A 48 -23.14 22.36 6.50
N GLY A 49 -24.04 21.45 6.87
CA GLY A 49 -24.79 21.46 8.13
C GLY A 49 -24.30 20.39 9.11
N SER A 50 -25.09 19.32 9.29
CA SER A 50 -24.87 18.31 10.36
C SER A 50 -23.52 17.59 10.36
N ARG A 51 -22.78 17.58 9.23
CA ARG A 51 -21.44 16.99 9.12
C ARG A 51 -20.32 18.00 8.89
N ARG A 52 -20.60 19.29 9.09
CA ARG A 52 -19.65 20.37 8.82
C ARG A 52 -18.30 20.19 9.52
N GLU A 53 -18.30 19.81 10.79
CA GLU A 53 -17.06 19.62 11.55
C GLU A 53 -16.20 18.48 10.98
N VAL A 54 -16.82 17.39 10.56
CA VAL A 54 -16.13 16.25 9.94
C VAL A 54 -15.53 16.66 8.59
N VAL A 55 -16.29 17.38 7.77
CA VAL A 55 -15.83 17.87 6.47
C VAL A 55 -14.72 18.91 6.62
N ALA A 56 -14.77 19.77 7.65
CA ALA A 56 -13.69 20.70 7.97
C ALA A 56 -12.39 19.96 8.33
N GLN A 57 -12.46 18.84 9.07
CA GLN A 57 -11.30 18.00 9.33
C GLN A 57 -10.72 17.39 8.05
N TRP A 58 -11.58 16.95 7.12
CA TRP A 58 -11.15 16.45 5.82
C TRP A 58 -10.43 17.53 5.01
N PHE A 59 -10.95 18.77 4.98
CA PHE A 59 -10.29 19.90 4.34
C PHE A 59 -8.96 20.27 5.01
N GLY A 60 -8.88 20.18 6.34
CA GLY A 60 -7.63 20.33 7.09
C GLY A 60 -6.57 19.32 6.65
N ARG A 61 -6.95 18.05 6.46
CA ARG A 61 -6.04 16.98 5.95
C ARG A 61 -5.71 17.13 4.47
N SER A 62 -6.66 17.63 3.67
CA SER A 62 -6.54 17.72 2.21
C SER A 62 -5.34 18.55 1.76
N GLY A 63 -4.94 19.58 2.53
CA GLY A 63 -3.80 20.45 2.22
C GLY A 63 -2.49 19.72 1.96
N ARG A 64 -2.31 18.54 2.58
CA ARG A 64 -1.11 17.73 2.43
C ARG A 64 -1.13 16.79 1.21
N TYR A 65 -2.30 16.31 0.80
CA TYR A 65 -2.41 15.22 -0.17
C TYR A 65 -3.09 15.62 -1.48
N LEU A 66 -3.99 16.60 -1.47
CA LEU A 66 -4.82 16.94 -2.63
C LEU A 66 -3.97 17.37 -3.84
N GLY A 67 -2.91 18.16 -3.63
CA GLY A 67 -1.99 18.56 -4.70
C GLY A 67 -1.26 17.37 -5.34
N MET A 68 -0.74 16.45 -4.51
CA MET A 68 -0.10 15.22 -4.99
C MET A 68 -1.09 14.33 -5.75
N ILE A 69 -2.32 14.19 -5.23
CA ILE A 69 -3.36 13.37 -5.86
C ILE A 69 -3.72 13.92 -7.24
N ARG A 70 -4.02 15.21 -7.33
CA ARG A 70 -4.34 15.88 -8.59
C ARG A 70 -3.23 15.75 -9.61
N GLU A 71 -1.98 15.94 -9.17
CA GLU A 71 -0.81 15.78 -10.03
C GLU A 71 -0.67 14.35 -10.58
N VAL A 72 -0.90 13.32 -9.76
CA VAL A 72 -0.92 11.93 -10.24
C VAL A 72 -2.06 11.72 -11.24
N LEU A 73 -3.29 12.13 -10.93
CA LEU A 73 -4.44 11.98 -11.83
C LEU A 73 -4.17 12.65 -13.19
N ARG A 74 -3.69 13.89 -13.18
CA ARG A 74 -3.34 14.67 -14.37
C ARG A 74 -2.28 13.97 -15.22
N ARG A 75 -1.19 13.47 -14.61
CA ARG A 75 -0.14 12.72 -15.32
C ARG A 75 -0.64 11.42 -15.95
N HIS A 76 -1.69 10.83 -15.39
CA HIS A 76 -2.35 9.64 -15.92
C HIS A 76 -3.51 9.95 -16.88
N GLY A 77 -3.72 11.22 -17.25
CA GLY A 77 -4.77 11.64 -18.17
C GLY A 77 -6.18 11.55 -17.59
N LEU A 78 -6.30 11.69 -16.28
CA LEU A 78 -7.58 11.58 -15.56
C LEU A 78 -8.03 12.95 -15.03
N PRO A 79 -9.35 13.18 -14.92
CA PRO A 79 -9.84 14.39 -14.29
C PRO A 79 -9.39 14.52 -12.83
N GLU A 80 -8.85 15.69 -12.49
CA GLU A 80 -8.32 15.99 -11.15
C GLU A 80 -9.38 15.91 -10.04
N ASP A 81 -10.65 16.15 -10.37
CA ASP A 81 -11.77 16.07 -9.42
C ASP A 81 -12.04 14.66 -8.92
N LEU A 82 -11.50 13.61 -9.56
CA LEU A 82 -11.54 12.26 -9.01
C LEU A 82 -10.82 12.15 -7.65
N ALA A 83 -10.00 13.15 -7.29
CA ALA A 83 -9.41 13.26 -5.97
C ALA A 83 -10.44 13.26 -4.83
N TYR A 84 -11.67 13.72 -5.08
CA TYR A 84 -12.73 13.74 -4.06
C TYR A 84 -13.32 12.37 -3.78
N THR A 85 -13.01 11.35 -4.60
CA THR A 85 -13.26 9.95 -4.22
C THR A 85 -12.46 9.59 -2.96
N ALA A 86 -11.17 9.96 -2.86
CA ALA A 86 -10.37 9.74 -1.65
C ALA A 86 -10.89 10.51 -0.43
N MET A 87 -11.52 11.68 -0.64
CA MET A 87 -12.18 12.43 0.43
C MET A 87 -13.36 11.66 1.02
N ILE A 88 -14.19 11.04 0.19
CA ILE A 88 -15.32 10.24 0.65
C ILE A 88 -14.88 8.89 1.24
N GLU A 89 -13.83 8.28 0.69
CA GLU A 89 -13.31 7.00 1.17
C GLU A 89 -12.68 7.09 2.56
N SER A 90 -11.81 8.07 2.80
CA SER A 90 -11.06 8.16 4.07
C SER A 90 -10.99 9.53 4.71
N GLY A 91 -11.54 10.57 4.07
CA GLY A 91 -11.32 11.95 4.52
C GLY A 91 -9.86 12.38 4.39
N PHE A 92 -9.15 11.87 3.38
CA PHE A 92 -7.71 12.03 3.20
C PHE A 92 -6.84 11.51 4.37
N ASP A 93 -7.30 10.48 5.06
CA ASP A 93 -6.52 9.78 6.06
C ASP A 93 -5.70 8.64 5.42
N PRO A 94 -4.36 8.73 5.37
CA PRO A 94 -3.54 7.67 4.81
C PRO A 94 -3.42 6.46 5.72
N LEU A 95 -3.86 6.54 6.99
CA LEU A 95 -3.81 5.47 7.98
C LEU A 95 -5.18 4.83 8.25
N ALA A 96 -6.23 5.26 7.54
CA ALA A 96 -7.56 4.71 7.73
C ALA A 96 -7.62 3.22 7.43
N VAL A 97 -8.30 2.47 8.31
CA VAL A 97 -8.60 1.05 8.13
C VAL A 97 -10.07 0.81 8.44
N SER A 98 -10.83 0.31 7.46
CA SER A 98 -12.24 -0.05 7.68
C SER A 98 -12.37 -1.38 8.43
N ARG A 99 -13.57 -1.65 8.96
CA ARG A 99 -13.89 -2.95 9.59
C ARG A 99 -13.72 -4.13 8.65
N ALA A 100 -13.90 -3.92 7.35
CA ALA A 100 -13.73 -4.94 6.31
C ALA A 100 -12.25 -5.11 5.87
N GLY A 101 -11.35 -4.24 6.33
CA GLY A 101 -9.93 -4.28 5.97
C GLY A 101 -9.55 -3.44 4.74
N ALA A 102 -10.43 -2.55 4.30
CA ALA A 102 -10.09 -1.50 3.33
C ALA A 102 -9.09 -0.53 3.97
N THR A 103 -8.06 -0.08 3.25
CA THR A 103 -6.90 0.59 3.88
C THR A 103 -6.40 1.79 3.08
N GLY A 104 -5.98 2.83 3.81
CA GLY A 104 -5.29 4.00 3.30
C GLY A 104 -6.22 5.07 2.72
N LEU A 105 -5.60 6.03 2.02
CA LEU A 105 -6.29 7.18 1.38
C LEU A 105 -7.44 6.74 0.48
N TRP A 106 -7.23 5.65 -0.24
CA TRP A 106 -8.12 5.16 -1.29
C TRP A 106 -8.94 3.94 -0.85
N GLN A 107 -8.87 3.57 0.44
CA GLN A 107 -9.59 2.43 1.03
C GLN A 107 -9.50 1.15 0.18
N PHE A 108 -8.28 0.79 -0.25
CA PHE A 108 -8.11 -0.41 -1.06
C PHE A 108 -8.30 -1.69 -0.23
N MET A 109 -9.07 -2.62 -0.79
CA MET A 109 -9.01 -4.03 -0.39
C MET A 109 -7.66 -4.64 -0.82
N ALA A 110 -7.10 -5.54 0.00
CA ALA A 110 -5.77 -6.11 -0.24
C ALA A 110 -5.66 -6.84 -1.60
N SER A 111 -6.71 -7.53 -2.04
CA SER A 111 -6.74 -8.20 -3.35
C SER A 111 -6.66 -7.20 -4.51
N THR A 112 -7.46 -6.13 -4.46
CA THR A 112 -7.47 -5.07 -5.47
C THR A 112 -6.16 -4.28 -5.46
N ALA A 113 -5.63 -3.94 -4.29
CA ALA A 113 -4.32 -3.30 -4.14
C ALA A 113 -3.22 -4.08 -4.88
N ARG A 114 -3.14 -5.40 -4.65
CA ARG A 114 -2.16 -6.27 -5.33
C ARG A 114 -2.38 -6.33 -6.84
N ARG A 115 -3.64 -6.37 -7.29
CA ARG A 115 -3.99 -6.33 -8.71
C ARG A 115 -3.41 -5.09 -9.39
N TYR A 116 -3.43 -3.94 -8.72
CA TYR A 116 -2.89 -2.67 -9.21
C TYR A 116 -1.44 -2.38 -8.77
N GLY A 117 -0.68 -3.44 -8.45
CA GLY A 117 0.77 -3.36 -8.26
C GLY A 117 1.25 -2.91 -6.88
N LEU A 118 0.34 -2.72 -5.91
CA LEU A 118 0.75 -2.44 -4.54
C LEU A 118 1.23 -3.70 -3.84
N ARG A 119 2.35 -3.59 -3.14
CA ARG A 119 2.83 -4.63 -2.24
C ARG A 119 1.97 -4.67 -0.97
N VAL A 120 1.30 -5.79 -0.75
CA VAL A 120 0.56 -6.06 0.49
C VAL A 120 0.94 -7.45 1.00
N ASP A 121 1.92 -7.49 1.91
CA ASP A 121 2.45 -8.71 2.50
C ASP A 121 2.80 -8.54 3.99
N ARG A 122 3.43 -9.56 4.57
CA ARG A 122 3.80 -9.59 5.99
C ARG A 122 4.83 -8.53 6.43
N TRP A 123 5.49 -7.86 5.48
CA TRP A 123 6.56 -6.89 5.73
C TRP A 123 6.12 -5.47 5.38
N ALA A 124 5.40 -5.31 4.27
CA ALA A 124 4.99 -4.03 3.76
C ALA A 124 3.53 -4.03 3.29
N ASP A 125 2.83 -2.94 3.60
CA ASP A 125 1.49 -2.65 3.12
C ASP A 125 1.46 -1.25 2.49
N GLU A 126 1.66 -1.21 1.17
CA GLU A 126 1.78 0.02 0.39
C GLU A 126 0.44 0.75 0.20
N ARG A 127 -0.66 0.20 0.71
CA ARG A 127 -1.92 0.94 0.83
C ARG A 127 -1.79 2.15 1.76
N PHE A 128 -0.86 2.08 2.73
CA PHE A 128 -0.51 3.21 3.59
C PHE A 128 0.42 4.25 2.93
N ASP A 129 0.95 3.97 1.72
CA ASP A 129 1.75 4.94 0.98
C ASP A 129 0.84 5.84 0.12
N PRO A 130 0.75 7.15 0.42
CA PRO A 130 -0.16 8.05 -0.30
C PRO A 130 0.06 8.09 -1.80
N GLU A 131 1.31 8.14 -2.25
CA GLU A 131 1.65 8.32 -3.65
C GLU A 131 1.44 7.02 -4.43
N ARG A 132 1.93 5.89 -3.90
CA ARG A 132 1.73 4.57 -4.54
C ARG A 132 0.25 4.21 -4.59
N ALA A 133 -0.48 4.38 -3.49
CA ALA A 133 -1.92 4.11 -3.46
C ALA A 133 -2.68 4.99 -4.48
N THR A 134 -2.27 6.25 -4.67
CA THR A 134 -2.89 7.13 -5.66
C THR A 134 -2.60 6.69 -7.09
N VAL A 135 -1.37 6.27 -7.40
CA VAL A 135 -1.03 5.70 -8.73
C VAL A 135 -1.87 4.45 -9.01
N ALA A 136 -2.03 3.57 -8.02
CA ALA A 136 -2.89 2.39 -8.14
C ALA A 136 -4.37 2.76 -8.32
N ALA A 137 -4.87 3.75 -7.59
CA ALA A 137 -6.25 4.25 -7.72
C ALA A 137 -6.51 4.89 -9.08
N ALA A 138 -5.55 5.65 -9.61
CA ALA A 138 -5.62 6.22 -10.95
C ALA A 138 -5.76 5.11 -12.02
N ALA A 139 -4.92 4.08 -11.95
CA ALA A 139 -5.03 2.92 -12.86
C ALA A 139 -6.38 2.22 -12.74
N TYR A 140 -6.86 1.99 -11.51
CA TYR A 140 -8.15 1.34 -11.29
C TYR A 140 -9.33 2.17 -11.82
N LEU A 141 -9.40 3.46 -11.50
CA LEU A 141 -10.46 4.35 -11.97
C LEU A 141 -10.46 4.47 -13.50
N ARG A 142 -9.29 4.45 -14.14
CA ARG A 142 -9.18 4.42 -15.60
C ARG A 142 -9.80 3.15 -16.18
N ASP A 143 -9.44 1.99 -15.67
CA ASP A 143 -9.96 0.70 -16.16
C ASP A 143 -11.48 0.63 -15.99
N LEU A 144 -11.99 1.09 -14.86
CA LEU A 144 -13.42 1.23 -14.61
C LEU A 144 -14.09 2.18 -15.60
N HIS A 145 -13.45 3.31 -15.93
CA HIS A 145 -14.00 4.24 -16.90
C HIS A 145 -13.99 3.69 -18.32
N LEU A 146 -12.91 3.02 -18.73
CA LEU A 146 -12.85 2.33 -20.02
C LEU A 146 -13.95 1.27 -20.13
N GLN A 147 -14.23 0.55 -19.04
CA GLN A 147 -15.28 -0.46 -19.00
C GLN A 147 -16.70 0.13 -19.11
N PHE A 148 -16.99 1.17 -18.32
CA PHE A 148 -18.36 1.67 -18.17
C PHE A 148 -18.68 2.92 -19.00
N GLY A 149 -17.68 3.58 -19.58
CA GLY A 149 -17.81 4.83 -20.34
C GLY A 149 -18.32 6.02 -19.52
N SER A 150 -18.42 5.88 -18.19
CA SER A 150 -19.06 6.86 -17.30
C SER A 150 -18.31 6.93 -15.98
N TRP A 151 -17.89 8.13 -15.58
CA TRP A 151 -17.24 8.35 -14.28
C TRP A 151 -18.15 8.02 -13.10
N LEU A 152 -19.46 8.24 -13.24
CA LEU A 152 -20.43 7.91 -12.18
C LEU A 152 -20.55 6.40 -11.99
N LEU A 153 -20.57 5.63 -13.08
CA LEU A 153 -20.55 4.17 -13.00
C LEU A 153 -19.20 3.64 -12.54
N ALA A 154 -18.09 4.26 -12.96
CA ALA A 154 -16.76 3.92 -12.48
C ALA A 154 -16.66 4.10 -10.96
N GLN A 155 -17.13 5.23 -10.41
CA GLN A 155 -17.16 5.44 -8.95
C GLN A 155 -18.12 4.48 -8.23
N ALA A 156 -19.27 4.16 -8.82
CA ALA A 156 -20.15 3.13 -8.27
C ALA A 156 -19.45 1.77 -8.22
N ALA A 157 -18.71 1.41 -9.27
CA ALA A 157 -17.97 0.16 -9.37
C ALA A 157 -16.74 0.12 -8.45
N TYR A 158 -16.14 1.28 -8.20
CA TYR A 158 -15.06 1.41 -7.22
C TYR A 158 -15.54 0.98 -5.82
N ASN A 159 -16.73 1.44 -5.40
CA ASN A 159 -17.33 1.10 -4.10
C ASN A 159 -17.94 -0.32 -4.08
N ALA A 160 -18.76 -0.67 -5.07
CA ALA A 160 -19.53 -1.93 -5.07
C ALA A 160 -18.78 -3.14 -5.64
N GLY A 161 -17.68 -2.89 -6.33
CA GLY A 161 -17.02 -3.85 -7.21
C GLY A 161 -17.57 -3.85 -8.64
N GLU A 162 -16.68 -4.03 -9.60
CA GLU A 162 -16.92 -4.10 -11.05
C GLU A 162 -18.11 -4.98 -11.42
N MET A 163 -18.15 -6.21 -10.90
CA MET A 163 -19.17 -7.21 -11.24
C MET A 163 -20.57 -6.84 -10.75
N ALA A 164 -20.69 -6.11 -9.64
CA ALA A 164 -21.98 -5.68 -9.13
C ALA A 164 -22.61 -4.65 -10.06
N VAL A 165 -21.82 -3.66 -10.50
CA VAL A 165 -22.28 -2.62 -11.43
C VAL A 165 -22.53 -3.18 -12.82
N ALA A 166 -21.67 -4.07 -13.33
CA ALA A 166 -21.90 -4.74 -14.62
C ALA A 166 -23.24 -5.50 -14.64
N ARG A 167 -23.58 -6.24 -13.57
CA ARG A 167 -24.88 -6.90 -13.43
C ARG A 167 -26.05 -5.92 -13.36
N ALA A 168 -25.87 -4.79 -12.67
CA ALA A 168 -26.90 -3.75 -12.57
C ALA A 168 -27.17 -3.09 -13.93
N VAL A 169 -26.13 -2.79 -14.70
CA VAL A 169 -26.23 -2.31 -16.10
C VAL A 169 -26.96 -3.34 -16.96
N GLN A 170 -26.55 -4.61 -16.90
CA GLN A 170 -27.17 -5.68 -17.70
C GLN A 170 -28.66 -5.85 -17.39
N ARG A 171 -29.06 -5.82 -16.13
CA ARG A 171 -30.45 -6.04 -15.72
C ARG A 171 -31.38 -4.86 -15.98
N THR A 172 -30.84 -3.64 -15.93
CA THR A 172 -31.63 -2.44 -16.22
C THR A 172 -31.61 -2.05 -17.70
N GLY A 173 -30.61 -2.51 -18.46
CA GLY A 173 -30.36 -2.07 -19.83
C GLY A 173 -29.89 -0.61 -19.91
N SER A 174 -29.54 0.01 -18.79
CA SER A 174 -29.13 1.42 -18.71
C SER A 174 -27.66 1.57 -18.36
N THR A 175 -27.01 2.56 -18.96
CA THR A 175 -25.66 3.02 -18.63
C THR A 175 -25.66 4.36 -17.89
N ASP A 176 -26.85 4.89 -17.56
CA ASP A 176 -26.99 6.07 -16.72
C ASP A 176 -27.05 5.67 -15.24
N PHE A 177 -26.09 6.16 -14.45
CA PHE A 177 -26.03 5.88 -13.02
C PHE A 177 -27.33 6.25 -12.31
N TRP A 178 -27.94 7.39 -12.64
CA TRP A 178 -29.12 7.88 -11.92
C TRP A 178 -30.34 6.99 -12.17
N ALA A 179 -30.54 6.54 -13.41
CA ALA A 179 -31.54 5.54 -13.76
C ALA A 179 -31.33 4.23 -12.99
N ILE A 180 -30.11 3.69 -12.97
CA ILE A 180 -29.82 2.45 -12.23
C ILE A 180 -30.03 2.63 -10.72
N ALA A 181 -29.58 3.76 -10.17
CA ALA A 181 -29.67 4.09 -8.76
C ALA A 181 -31.11 4.37 -8.28
N SER A 182 -32.08 4.47 -9.19
CA SER A 182 -33.51 4.50 -8.88
C SER A 182 -34.12 3.10 -8.68
N THR A 183 -33.41 2.04 -9.09
CA THR A 183 -33.85 0.64 -9.00
C THR A 183 -33.29 -0.08 -7.77
N ALA A 184 -33.69 -1.33 -7.54
CA ALA A 184 -33.11 -2.18 -6.49
C ALA A 184 -31.77 -2.84 -6.87
N GLN A 185 -31.20 -2.55 -8.05
CA GLN A 185 -30.01 -3.25 -8.55
C GLN A 185 -28.69 -2.81 -7.91
N LEU A 186 -28.68 -1.69 -7.19
CA LEU A 186 -27.55 -1.21 -6.40
C LEU A 186 -27.91 -1.12 -4.92
N SER A 187 -26.93 -1.39 -4.06
CA SER A 187 -27.06 -1.21 -2.62
C SER A 187 -27.28 0.26 -2.26
N GLN A 188 -27.84 0.53 -1.07
CA GLN A 188 -28.02 1.90 -0.62
C GLN A 188 -26.67 2.62 -0.43
N GLU A 189 -25.66 1.91 0.07
CA GLU A 189 -24.29 2.43 0.22
C GLU A 189 -23.75 2.98 -1.11
N THR A 190 -23.83 2.21 -2.20
CA THR A 190 -23.35 2.64 -3.52
C THR A 190 -24.19 3.77 -4.11
N LYS A 191 -25.51 3.74 -3.88
CA LYS A 191 -26.42 4.82 -4.31
C LYS A 191 -26.12 6.16 -3.63
N ASP A 192 -25.59 6.11 -2.41
CA ASP A 192 -25.22 7.26 -1.59
C ASP A 192 -23.78 7.71 -1.83
N PHE A 193 -22.88 6.77 -2.17
CA PHE A 193 -21.47 7.02 -2.43
C PHE A 193 -21.23 8.01 -3.57
N VAL A 194 -21.84 7.77 -4.74
CA VAL A 194 -21.62 8.63 -5.92
C VAL A 194 -22.13 10.06 -5.71
N PRO A 195 -23.37 10.30 -5.23
CA PRO A 195 -23.83 11.66 -4.94
C PRO A 195 -23.00 12.37 -3.86
N ALA A 196 -22.49 11.64 -2.87
CA ALA A 196 -21.58 12.20 -1.87
C ALA A 196 -20.27 12.71 -2.52
N ILE A 197 -19.71 11.98 -3.49
CA ILE A 197 -18.53 12.45 -4.24
C ILE A 197 -18.85 13.70 -5.06
N GLN A 198 -20.01 13.76 -5.72
CA GLN A 198 -20.43 14.95 -6.46
C GLN A 198 -20.53 16.18 -5.54
N ALA A 199 -21.15 16.01 -4.36
CA ALA A 199 -21.25 17.08 -3.37
C ALA A 199 -19.88 17.51 -2.83
N ALA A 200 -18.99 16.55 -2.51
CA ALA A 200 -17.61 16.83 -2.11
C ALA A 200 -16.83 17.56 -3.21
N THR A 201 -17.08 17.25 -4.48
CA THR A 201 -16.48 17.95 -5.62
C THR A 201 -16.93 19.40 -5.71
N LEU A 202 -18.24 19.68 -5.52
CA LEU A 202 -18.75 21.05 -5.47
C LEU A 202 -18.07 21.84 -4.34
N LEU A 203 -18.00 21.26 -3.14
CA LEU A 203 -17.32 21.88 -2.00
C LEU A 203 -15.85 22.12 -2.28
N GLY A 204 -15.16 21.12 -2.83
CA GLY A 204 -13.72 21.18 -3.00
C GLY A 204 -13.24 22.07 -4.14
N ARG A 205 -14.08 22.33 -5.15
CA ARG A 205 -13.80 23.30 -6.21
C ARG A 205 -13.80 24.74 -5.68
N ASP A 206 -14.62 25.04 -4.68
CA ASP A 206 -14.70 26.37 -4.06
C ASP A 206 -14.99 26.28 -2.55
N PRO A 207 -14.02 25.82 -1.73
CA PRO A 207 -14.25 25.56 -0.31
C PRO A 207 -14.58 26.83 0.47
N VAL A 208 -13.99 27.97 0.07
CA VAL A 208 -14.20 29.28 0.71
C VAL A 208 -15.65 29.73 0.55
N ARG A 209 -16.26 29.55 -0.63
CA ARG A 209 -17.69 29.84 -0.84
C ARG A 209 -18.62 29.10 0.11
N TYR A 210 -18.24 27.89 0.53
CA TYR A 210 -19.01 27.07 1.46
C TYR A 210 -18.55 27.22 2.92
N GLY A 211 -17.66 28.17 3.21
CA GLY A 211 -17.18 28.47 4.56
C GLY A 211 -16.21 27.43 5.11
N PHE A 212 -15.45 26.75 4.25
CA PHE A 212 -14.36 25.85 4.63
C PHE A 212 -13.01 26.47 4.33
N GLU A 213 -12.07 26.27 5.26
CA GLU A 213 -10.66 26.59 5.07
C GLU A 213 -9.91 25.33 4.66
N VAL A 214 -9.07 25.44 3.64
CA VAL A 214 -8.17 24.35 3.24
C VAL A 214 -6.93 24.43 4.12
N GLY A 215 -6.59 23.33 4.79
CA GLY A 215 -5.39 23.28 5.63
C GLY A 215 -4.12 23.60 4.83
N GLY A 216 -3.12 24.17 5.51
CA GLY A 216 -1.80 24.40 4.91
C GLY A 216 -1.02 23.11 4.67
N SER A 217 -0.23 23.08 3.60
CA SER A 217 0.73 22.00 3.32
C SER A 217 1.89 22.09 4.32
N ALA A 218 1.70 21.57 5.53
CA ALA A 218 2.82 21.20 6.37
C ALA A 218 3.30 19.83 5.88
N ASP A 219 4.14 19.82 4.84
CA ASP A 219 5.01 18.67 4.62
C ASP A 219 5.82 18.51 5.92
N PRO A 220 5.62 17.43 6.69
CA PRO A 220 6.42 17.24 7.89
C PRO A 220 7.87 17.29 7.44
N ASN A 221 8.69 18.11 8.11
CA ASN A 221 10.09 18.36 7.76
C ASN A 221 10.90 17.05 7.77
N THR A 222 10.78 16.28 6.69
CA THR A 222 11.17 14.89 6.57
C THR A 222 12.03 14.72 5.32
N VAL A 223 12.81 13.65 5.33
CA VAL A 223 13.69 13.27 4.23
C VAL A 223 13.68 11.76 4.08
N ARG A 224 13.80 11.27 2.84
CA ARG A 224 13.97 9.85 2.56
C ARG A 224 15.45 9.46 2.62
N VAL A 225 15.77 8.41 3.37
CA VAL A 225 17.12 7.84 3.46
C VAL A 225 17.08 6.37 3.08
N THR A 226 18.00 5.95 2.22
CA THR A 226 18.15 4.55 1.83
C THR A 226 18.83 3.78 2.96
N VAL A 227 18.21 2.70 3.41
CA VAL A 227 18.71 1.82 4.46
C VAL A 227 18.88 0.39 3.97
N PRO A 228 19.79 -0.40 4.59
CA PRO A 228 19.95 -1.81 4.27
C PRO A 228 18.66 -2.63 4.48
N PRO A 229 18.53 -3.80 3.82
CA PRO A 229 17.46 -4.75 4.12
C PRO A 229 17.45 -5.15 5.61
N ALA A 230 16.29 -5.58 6.11
CA ALA A 230 16.11 -6.04 7.49
C ALA A 230 16.50 -5.00 8.58
N THR A 231 16.58 -3.72 8.23
CA THR A 231 16.73 -2.62 9.19
C THR A 231 15.52 -2.55 10.12
N SER A 232 15.74 -2.67 11.42
CA SER A 232 14.72 -2.53 12.47
C SER A 232 14.53 -1.07 12.86
N LEU A 233 13.30 -0.54 12.76
CA LEU A 233 12.98 0.83 13.19
C LEU A 233 13.25 1.02 14.69
N ARG A 234 13.02 -0.01 15.51
CA ARG A 234 13.28 0.03 16.96
C ARG A 234 14.77 0.18 17.26
N GLN A 235 15.62 -0.57 16.54
CA GLN A 235 17.07 -0.46 16.73
C GLN A 235 17.60 0.87 16.21
N LEU A 236 17.09 1.33 15.07
CA LEU A 236 17.44 2.63 14.49
C LEU A 236 17.03 3.77 15.42
N ALA A 237 15.83 3.73 16.01
CA ALA A 237 15.36 4.67 17.02
C ALA A 237 16.35 4.80 18.18
N ARG A 238 16.75 3.65 18.78
CA ARG A 238 17.72 3.60 19.88
C ARG A 238 19.09 4.18 19.50
N ALA A 239 19.56 3.90 18.29
CA ALA A 239 20.88 4.35 17.84
C ALA A 239 20.93 5.85 17.50
N THR A 240 19.80 6.46 17.14
CA THR A 240 19.74 7.83 16.60
C THR A 240 19.06 8.83 17.54
N GLY A 241 18.37 8.33 18.57
CA GLY A 241 17.58 9.13 19.49
C GLY A 241 16.26 9.61 18.90
N ILE A 242 15.82 9.06 17.77
CA ILE A 242 14.48 9.34 17.22
C ILE A 242 13.46 8.50 18.01
N PRO A 243 12.36 9.08 18.51
CA PRO A 243 11.30 8.31 19.14
C PRO A 243 10.76 7.21 18.23
N SER A 244 10.54 6.01 18.78
CA SER A 244 10.15 4.83 17.99
C SER A 244 8.77 4.98 17.35
N ASP A 245 7.85 5.65 18.05
CA ASP A 245 6.52 6.03 17.57
C ASP A 245 6.62 7.01 16.39
N THR A 246 7.53 7.99 16.45
CA THR A 246 7.79 8.92 15.34
C THR A 246 8.27 8.17 14.10
N LEU A 247 9.25 7.26 14.22
CA LEU A 247 9.70 6.47 13.07
C LEU A 247 8.61 5.56 12.50
N GLN A 248 7.75 4.98 13.35
CA GLN A 248 6.62 4.17 12.91
C GLN A 248 5.57 5.02 12.17
N ALA A 249 5.22 6.18 12.73
CA ALA A 249 4.25 7.10 12.14
C ALA A 249 4.72 7.65 10.78
N LEU A 250 6.03 7.84 10.61
CA LEU A 250 6.62 8.26 9.33
C LEU A 250 6.76 7.12 8.31
N ASN A 251 6.72 5.86 8.75
CA ASN A 251 6.89 4.68 7.90
C ASN A 251 5.76 3.65 8.11
N PRO A 252 4.48 4.07 7.96
CA PRO A 252 3.32 3.23 8.27
C PRO A 252 3.22 2.00 7.35
N VAL A 253 3.85 2.06 6.18
CA VAL A 253 3.96 0.94 5.23
C VAL A 253 4.63 -0.28 5.86
N LEU A 254 5.53 -0.12 6.86
CA LEU A 254 6.27 -1.24 7.44
C LEU A 254 5.48 -1.95 8.54
N VAL A 255 4.74 -3.00 8.15
CA VAL A 255 3.84 -3.79 9.01
C VAL A 255 4.50 -4.28 10.30
N ARG A 256 5.78 -4.65 10.26
CA ARG A 256 6.52 -5.20 11.41
C ARG A 256 7.49 -4.20 12.05
N GLY A 257 7.54 -2.96 11.57
CA GLY A 257 8.57 -1.99 11.95
C GLY A 257 9.99 -2.47 11.59
N VAL A 258 10.10 -3.30 10.55
CA VAL A 258 11.37 -3.83 10.01
C VAL A 258 11.26 -3.76 8.49
N THR A 259 12.29 -3.24 7.83
CA THR A 259 12.34 -3.21 6.36
C THR A 259 12.41 -4.63 5.79
N PRO A 260 11.82 -4.88 4.62
CA PRO A 260 11.85 -6.21 4.01
C PRO A 260 13.27 -6.77 3.84
N PRO A 261 13.48 -8.09 3.98
CA PRO A 261 14.76 -8.70 3.65
C PRO A 261 15.01 -8.68 2.14
N GLY A 262 16.28 -8.74 1.74
CA GLY A 262 16.70 -8.94 0.34
C GLY A 262 16.91 -7.67 -0.49
N ALA A 263 16.32 -6.54 -0.13
CA ALA A 263 16.53 -5.27 -0.83
C ALA A 263 16.63 -4.07 0.11
N SER A 264 17.39 -3.06 -0.29
CA SER A 264 17.43 -1.77 0.40
C SER A 264 16.05 -1.09 0.37
N TRP A 265 15.79 -0.24 1.35
CA TRP A 265 14.50 0.43 1.52
C TRP A 265 14.68 1.94 1.72
N GLN A 266 13.72 2.75 1.30
CA GLN A 266 13.72 4.19 1.60
C GLN A 266 12.85 4.47 2.85
N LEU A 267 13.48 4.89 3.94
CA LEU A 267 12.78 5.32 5.15
C LEU A 267 12.57 6.83 5.15
N SER A 268 11.37 7.26 5.52
CA SER A 268 11.10 8.65 5.88
C SER A 268 11.51 8.92 7.32
N ILE A 269 12.30 9.97 7.55
CA ILE A 269 12.81 10.36 8.86
C ILE A 269 12.73 11.88 9.03
N PRO A 270 12.76 12.42 10.27
CA PRO A 270 12.92 13.85 10.49
C PRO A 270 14.22 14.37 9.85
N ARG A 271 14.14 15.49 9.12
CA ARG A 271 15.26 16.03 8.35
C ARG A 271 16.48 16.32 9.20
N ASP A 272 16.28 16.86 10.40
CA ASP A 272 17.32 17.19 11.38
C ASP A 272 18.06 15.96 11.96
N ARG A 273 17.55 14.75 11.68
CA ARG A 273 18.12 13.48 12.16
C ARG A 273 18.85 12.69 11.07
N ARG A 274 18.92 13.23 9.84
CA ARG A 274 19.54 12.57 8.68
C ARG A 274 20.96 12.10 8.95
N ASP A 275 21.83 12.99 9.43
CA ASP A 275 23.26 12.66 9.59
C ASP A 275 23.48 11.62 10.69
N ARG A 276 22.65 11.64 11.74
CA ARG A 276 22.66 10.61 12.79
C ARG A 276 22.24 9.25 12.26
N VAL A 277 21.23 9.19 11.40
CA VAL A 277 20.80 7.95 10.74
C VAL A 277 21.92 7.42 9.85
N LEU A 278 22.53 8.27 9.02
CA LEU A 278 23.65 7.86 8.17
C LEU A 278 24.85 7.34 8.98
N ALA A 279 25.21 8.02 10.07
CA ALA A 279 26.26 7.58 10.98
C ALA A 279 25.92 6.24 11.67
N ALA A 280 24.66 6.02 12.06
CA ALA A 280 24.22 4.77 12.68
C ALA A 280 24.23 3.58 11.70
N LEU A 281 24.07 3.85 10.40
CA LEU A 281 24.10 2.86 9.33
C LEU A 281 25.52 2.58 8.80
N ALA A 282 26.48 3.45 9.11
CA ALA A 282 27.87 3.26 8.71
C ALA A 282 28.43 1.93 9.27
N PRO A 283 29.20 1.17 8.48
CA PRO A 283 29.85 -0.04 8.96
C PRO A 283 30.70 0.30 10.19
N ARG A 284 30.47 -0.40 11.31
CA ARG A 284 31.33 -0.24 12.48
C ARG A 284 32.70 -0.83 12.17
N PRO A 285 33.81 -0.13 12.50
CA PRO A 285 35.13 -0.74 12.40
C PRO A 285 35.16 -2.01 13.25
N PRO A 286 35.83 -3.09 12.79
CA PRO A 286 35.90 -4.33 13.53
C PRO A 286 36.48 -4.06 14.92
N THR A 287 35.80 -4.55 15.95
CA THR A 287 36.29 -4.44 17.33
C THR A 287 37.66 -5.12 17.46
N ARG A 288 38.50 -4.64 18.39
CA ARG A 288 39.83 -5.26 18.67
C ARG A 288 39.76 -6.77 18.93
N LEU A 289 38.61 -7.29 19.39
CA LEU A 289 38.35 -8.72 19.56
C LEU A 289 38.25 -9.48 18.22
N ALA A 290 37.60 -8.90 17.21
CA ALA A 290 37.57 -9.45 15.85
C ALA A 290 38.95 -9.36 15.19
N GLN A 291 39.67 -8.26 15.41
CA GLN A 291 41.05 -8.09 14.94
C GLN A 291 42.01 -9.11 15.57
N ARG A 292 41.88 -9.40 16.88
CA ARG A 292 42.68 -10.44 17.57
C ARG A 292 42.39 -11.86 17.09
N ARG A 293 41.15 -12.17 16.66
CA ARG A 293 40.84 -13.48 16.05
C ARG A 293 41.40 -13.60 14.63
N ALA A 294 41.48 -12.50 13.89
CA ALA A 294 42.09 -12.47 12.56
C ALA A 294 43.63 -12.48 12.58
N SER A 295 44.28 -12.26 13.73
CA SER A 295 45.74 -12.20 13.88
C SER A 295 46.33 -13.30 14.78
N ALA A 296 45.51 -14.28 15.18
CA ALA A 296 46.01 -15.47 15.86
C ALA A 296 46.61 -16.46 14.84
N PRO A 297 47.83 -17.00 15.05
CA PRO A 297 48.42 -17.97 14.12
C PRO A 297 47.58 -19.25 14.09
N GLU A 298 47.28 -19.73 12.88
CA GLU A 298 46.59 -21.00 12.64
C GLU A 298 47.38 -22.14 13.29
N ARG A 299 46.81 -22.74 14.33
CA ARG A 299 47.28 -24.04 14.82
C ARG A 299 46.80 -25.12 13.85
N VAL A 300 47.71 -25.54 12.98
CA VAL A 300 47.56 -26.74 12.15
C VAL A 300 47.62 -27.96 13.06
N GLY A 301 46.55 -28.75 13.10
CA GLY A 301 46.46 -29.97 13.90
C GLY A 301 45.20 -30.80 13.66
N ALA A 302 45.26 -31.62 12.61
CA ALA A 302 44.62 -32.94 12.43
C ALA A 302 43.07 -33.09 12.38
N THR A 303 42.56 -33.01 11.16
CA THR A 303 41.68 -33.98 10.46
C THR A 303 40.60 -34.78 11.23
N SER A 304 39.34 -34.53 10.88
CA SER A 304 38.50 -35.58 10.27
C SER A 304 37.55 -34.97 9.23
N ARG A 305 37.39 -35.70 8.12
CA ARG A 305 36.84 -35.28 6.84
C ARG A 305 35.31 -35.34 6.79
N ALA A 306 34.76 -34.38 6.06
CA ALA A 306 33.66 -34.47 5.08
C ALA A 306 32.24 -34.86 5.53
N SER A 307 31.32 -33.89 5.40
CA SER A 307 30.22 -33.99 4.43
C SER A 307 29.64 -32.60 4.13
N THR A 308 30.29 -31.87 3.23
CA THR A 308 29.72 -30.75 2.50
C THR A 308 28.81 -31.29 1.40
N ALA A 309 27.53 -31.52 1.72
CA ALA A 309 26.45 -31.57 0.75
C ALA A 309 25.10 -31.33 1.45
N ALA A 310 24.41 -30.26 1.04
CA ALA A 310 23.14 -29.75 1.56
C ALA A 310 23.21 -29.08 2.96
N ALA A 311 23.85 -27.91 3.03
CA ALA A 311 23.83 -27.01 4.20
C ALA A 311 22.43 -26.44 4.54
N VAL A 312 21.41 -26.75 3.73
CA VAL A 312 20.03 -26.27 3.90
C VAL A 312 19.05 -27.39 3.61
N HIS A 313 18.19 -27.69 4.59
CA HIS A 313 17.05 -28.57 4.48
C HIS A 313 15.77 -27.76 4.21
N VAL A 314 14.97 -28.16 3.22
CA VAL A 314 13.65 -27.58 2.98
C VAL A 314 12.62 -28.45 3.71
N VAL A 315 11.96 -27.87 4.71
CA VAL A 315 10.96 -28.52 5.55
C VAL A 315 9.81 -29.02 4.67
N ARG A 316 9.41 -30.27 4.83
CA ARG A 316 8.26 -30.89 4.15
C ARG A 316 7.09 -31.06 5.11
N SER A 317 5.93 -31.39 4.57
CA SER A 317 4.77 -31.78 5.38
C SER A 317 5.15 -32.95 6.30
N ASN A 318 4.89 -32.79 7.60
CA ASN A 318 5.24 -33.70 8.71
C ASN A 318 6.70 -33.72 9.18
N ASP A 319 7.56 -32.83 8.69
CA ASP A 319 8.88 -32.66 9.29
C ASP A 319 8.77 -31.98 10.67
N THR A 320 9.57 -32.44 11.63
CA THR A 320 9.77 -31.79 12.94
C THR A 320 11.23 -31.44 13.12
N VAL A 321 11.53 -30.41 13.93
CA VAL A 321 12.92 -30.02 14.22
C VAL A 321 13.71 -31.18 14.83
N THR A 322 13.09 -32.02 15.65
CA THR A 322 13.69 -33.24 16.21
C THR A 322 14.05 -34.26 15.12
N ALA A 323 13.14 -34.53 14.19
CA ALA A 323 13.38 -35.48 13.10
C ALA A 323 14.48 -34.97 12.14
N ILE A 324 14.48 -33.67 11.86
CA ILE A 324 15.50 -33.02 11.02
C ILE A 324 16.87 -33.05 11.73
N ALA A 325 16.94 -32.66 13.01
CA ALA A 325 18.18 -32.69 13.78
C ALA A 325 18.82 -34.09 13.79
N ARG A 326 18.02 -35.12 14.07
CA ARG A 326 18.45 -36.52 14.04
C ARG A 326 18.90 -36.97 12.63
N ARG A 327 18.19 -36.55 11.59
CA ARG A 327 18.51 -36.88 10.18
C ARG A 327 19.88 -36.38 9.77
N TYR A 328 20.28 -35.20 10.25
CA TYR A 328 21.55 -34.56 9.89
C TYR A 328 22.64 -34.73 10.96
N GLY A 329 22.36 -35.47 12.05
CA GLY A 329 23.34 -35.74 13.12
C GLY A 329 23.73 -34.49 13.92
N VAL A 330 22.85 -33.49 13.98
CA VAL A 330 23.08 -32.22 14.70
C VAL A 330 22.20 -32.14 15.95
N SER A 331 22.64 -31.38 16.96
CA SER A 331 21.81 -31.18 18.15
C SER A 331 20.62 -30.26 17.83
N ILE A 332 19.48 -30.47 18.50
CA ILE A 332 18.31 -29.60 18.38
C ILE A 332 18.69 -28.15 18.74
N ALA A 333 19.53 -27.97 19.76
CA ALA A 333 20.00 -26.66 20.20
C ALA A 333 20.81 -25.94 19.11
N ASP A 334 21.70 -26.65 18.40
CA ASP A 334 22.47 -26.07 17.30
C ASP A 334 21.57 -25.74 16.11
N LEU A 335 20.62 -26.62 15.77
CA LEU A 335 19.66 -26.41 14.69
C LEU A 335 18.77 -25.19 14.96
N VAL A 336 18.28 -25.04 16.19
CA VAL A 336 17.50 -23.87 16.65
C VAL A 336 18.35 -22.60 16.60
N ARG A 337 19.58 -22.66 17.12
CA ARG A 337 20.52 -21.51 17.15
C ARG A 337 20.88 -21.03 15.75
N TRP A 338 21.20 -21.93 14.82
CA TRP A 338 21.57 -21.58 13.44
C TRP A 338 20.43 -20.93 12.65
N ASN A 339 19.19 -21.23 13.02
CA ASN A 339 17.99 -20.77 12.32
C ASN A 339 17.20 -19.70 13.08
N GLY A 340 17.67 -19.30 14.28
CA GLY A 340 17.01 -18.27 15.10
C GLY A 340 15.57 -18.62 15.45
N LEU A 341 15.28 -19.90 15.72
CA LEU A 341 13.94 -20.34 16.09
C LEU A 341 13.67 -19.99 17.56
N ASP A 342 12.68 -19.13 17.82
CA ASP A 342 12.28 -18.78 19.19
C ASP A 342 11.58 -19.95 19.92
N VAL A 343 10.99 -20.88 19.15
CA VAL A 343 10.35 -22.11 19.63
C VAL A 343 10.70 -23.26 18.67
N PRO A 344 11.22 -24.41 19.14
CA PRO A 344 11.64 -25.52 18.28
C PRO A 344 10.54 -26.04 17.34
N ASP A 345 9.27 -25.98 17.74
CA ASP A 345 8.18 -26.60 16.96
C ASP A 345 7.56 -25.68 15.89
N ARG A 346 8.09 -24.48 15.69
CA ARG A 346 7.51 -23.50 14.77
C ARG A 346 8.18 -23.50 13.39
N ILE A 347 8.20 -24.67 12.75
CA ILE A 347 8.64 -24.83 11.36
C ILE A 347 7.45 -25.19 10.46
N HIS A 348 7.42 -24.67 9.24
CA HIS A 348 6.34 -24.89 8.28
C HIS A 348 6.90 -25.49 6.99
N PRO A 349 6.11 -26.32 6.27
CA PRO A 349 6.51 -26.83 4.96
C PRO A 349 6.95 -25.69 4.02
N GLY A 350 8.13 -25.81 3.45
CA GLY A 350 8.79 -24.80 2.61
C GLY A 350 9.87 -23.97 3.34
N ASP A 351 9.94 -24.03 4.68
CA ASP A 351 10.99 -23.34 5.43
C ASP A 351 12.37 -23.90 5.10
N ARG A 352 13.38 -23.03 5.04
CA ARG A 352 14.77 -23.39 4.72
C ARG A 352 15.61 -23.35 5.99
N LEU A 353 15.88 -24.52 6.56
CA LEU A 353 16.67 -24.66 7.78
C LEU A 353 18.11 -24.98 7.45
N ARG A 354 19.04 -24.20 8.01
CA ARG A 354 20.46 -24.48 8.05
C ARG A 354 20.70 -25.71 8.92
N VAL A 355 21.26 -26.77 8.35
CA VAL A 355 21.50 -28.05 9.04
C VAL A 355 22.99 -28.35 9.23
N ALA A 356 23.86 -27.38 8.97
CA ALA A 356 25.29 -27.44 9.23
C ALA A 356 25.84 -26.05 9.57
N ASP A 357 26.91 -26.01 10.37
CA ASP A 357 27.65 -24.78 10.69
C ASP A 357 28.46 -24.33 9.46
N LEU A 358 28.16 -23.15 8.92
CA LEU A 358 29.00 -22.52 7.91
C LEU A 358 30.11 -21.80 8.66
N ARG A 359 31.27 -22.47 8.83
CA ARG A 359 32.50 -21.81 9.30
C ARG A 359 33.05 -20.85 8.26
#